data_AF-A0A662DM50-F1
#
_entry.id   AF-A0A662DM50-F1
#
_cell.length_a   1.000
_cell.length_b   1.000
_cell.length_c   1.000
_cell.angle_alpha   90.00
_cell.angle_beta   90.00
_cell.angle_gamma   90.00
#
_symmetry.space_group_name_H-M   'P 1'
#
loop_
_entity.id
_entity.type
_entity.pdbx_description
1 polymer ?
#
loop_
_entity_poly.entity_id
_entity_poly.type
_entity_poly.pdbx_seq_one_letter_code
_entity_poly.pdbx_strand_id
1 'polypeptide(L)'
;MNGKYRCLACGNTMKDGIESRRYDRMIDAVLEDIEVHRCPGCGEEEVVYRRFDQLNQAVSQMIARDEAQLGPGEIRFLRTYLGLSGTQLAKTMGVAPETVSRWESKSASQSMGTVAERLLRLMVLMDVDTGALETMATKDRDQHEQLRLRFRESDQKWVPANEAESERVMDPDFSEIDIQIAVMSSYVAGIGSAGSPAQSEYLVRPEKAIGRGDGTYEADLAA
;
A
#
# COMPACT_ATOMS: atom_id res chain seq x y z
N MET A 1 9.54 0.27 -38.77
CA MET A 1 9.80 0.91 -37.47
C MET A 1 9.30 2.34 -37.56
N ASN A 2 8.06 2.60 -37.17
CA ASN A 2 7.50 3.95 -37.11
C ASN A 2 7.50 4.35 -35.64
N GLY A 3 8.56 5.01 -35.17
CA GLY A 3 8.60 5.50 -33.80
C GLY A 3 7.50 6.54 -33.62
N LYS A 4 6.49 6.20 -32.83
CA LYS A 4 5.32 7.04 -32.60
C LYS A 4 5.64 8.25 -31.73
N TYR A 5 6.75 8.19 -30.99
CA TYR A 5 7.14 9.16 -29.97
C TYR A 5 8.37 9.95 -30.39
N ARG A 6 8.35 11.27 -30.11
CA ARG A 6 9.48 12.18 -30.35
C ARG A 6 10.11 12.55 -29.02
N CYS A 7 11.45 12.53 -28.99
CA CYS A 7 12.22 12.94 -27.84
C CYS A 7 11.98 14.42 -27.53
N LEU A 8 11.58 14.74 -26.31
CA LEU A 8 11.33 16.12 -25.86
C LEU A 8 12.62 16.96 -25.76
N ALA A 9 13.77 16.30 -25.57
CA ALA A 9 15.06 16.99 -25.43
C ALA A 9 15.69 17.40 -26.77
N CYS A 10 15.66 16.52 -27.79
CA CYS A 10 16.35 16.76 -29.06
C CYS A 10 15.49 16.60 -30.33
N GLY A 11 14.21 16.23 -30.20
CA GLY A 11 13.28 16.11 -31.33
C GLY A 11 13.40 14.84 -32.17
N ASN A 12 14.41 14.00 -31.94
CA ASN A 12 14.59 12.74 -32.66
C ASN A 12 13.47 11.74 -32.37
N THR A 13 13.21 10.85 -33.33
CA THR A 13 12.25 9.75 -33.15
C THR A 13 12.82 8.71 -32.18
N MET A 14 12.03 8.33 -31.17
CA MET A 14 12.43 7.36 -30.16
C MET A 14 12.23 5.92 -30.66
N LYS A 15 13.01 4.99 -30.11
CA LYS A 15 12.89 3.55 -30.36
C LYS A 15 12.18 2.89 -29.19
N ASP A 16 11.25 2.00 -29.49
CA ASP A 16 10.50 1.24 -28.49
C ASP A 16 11.26 -0.03 -28.11
N GLY A 17 11.16 -0.43 -26.86
CA GLY A 17 11.73 -1.65 -26.29
C GLY A 17 10.88 -2.19 -25.16
N ILE A 18 11.09 -3.45 -24.82
CA ILE A 18 10.49 -4.13 -23.67
C ILE A 18 11.64 -4.60 -22.80
N GLU A 19 11.70 -4.11 -21.56
CA GLU A 19 12.82 -4.35 -20.67
C GLU A 19 12.35 -4.38 -19.21
N SER A 20 13.12 -5.01 -18.33
CA SER A 20 12.89 -4.89 -16.89
C SER A 20 13.43 -3.56 -16.35
N ARG A 21 12.71 -2.93 -15.43
CA ARG A 21 13.18 -1.72 -14.72
C ARG A 21 12.91 -1.81 -13.23
N ARG A 22 13.82 -1.23 -12.46
CA ARG A 22 13.61 -1.02 -11.04
C ARG A 22 12.53 0.04 -10.83
N TYR A 23 11.56 -0.27 -9.98
CA TYR A 23 10.52 0.64 -9.53
C TYR A 23 10.97 1.36 -8.26
N ASP A 24 11.78 2.39 -8.41
CA ASP A 24 12.34 3.14 -7.27
C ASP A 24 11.34 4.18 -6.74
N ARG A 25 10.18 3.71 -6.26
CA ARG A 25 9.16 4.54 -5.60
C ARG A 25 8.97 4.12 -4.16
N MET A 26 10.01 4.32 -3.34
CA MET A 26 10.06 4.04 -1.89
C MET A 26 10.16 2.56 -1.50
N ILE A 27 9.94 1.66 -2.45
CA ILE A 27 10.08 0.21 -2.31
C ILE A 27 11.12 -0.31 -3.30
N ASP A 28 11.70 -1.47 -3.00
CA ASP A 28 12.61 -2.14 -3.91
C ASP A 28 11.86 -3.20 -4.72
N ALA A 29 11.29 -2.79 -5.85
CA ALA A 29 10.59 -3.69 -6.76
C ALA A 29 11.20 -3.62 -8.16
N VAL A 30 11.01 -4.68 -8.94
CA VAL A 30 11.37 -4.73 -10.36
C VAL A 30 10.09 -4.97 -11.14
N LEU A 31 9.83 -4.13 -12.13
CA LEU A 31 8.77 -4.36 -13.11
C LEU A 31 9.40 -5.01 -14.33
N GLU A 32 8.93 -6.19 -14.66
CA GLU A 32 9.33 -6.92 -15.86
C GLU A 32 8.40 -6.58 -17.02
N ASP A 33 8.90 -6.77 -18.24
CA ASP A 33 8.16 -6.60 -19.48
C ASP A 33 7.48 -5.23 -19.64
N ILE A 34 8.15 -4.15 -19.19
CA ILE A 34 7.63 -2.79 -19.35
C ILE A 34 8.15 -2.12 -20.60
N GLU A 35 7.29 -1.33 -21.21
CA GLU A 35 7.60 -0.55 -22.41
C GLU A 35 8.51 0.62 -22.05
N VAL A 36 9.62 0.72 -22.77
CA VAL A 36 10.60 1.79 -22.64
C VAL A 36 10.87 2.39 -24.00
N HIS A 37 10.83 3.71 -24.09
CA HIS A 37 11.24 4.45 -25.27
C HIS A 37 12.63 5.04 -25.02
N ARG A 38 13.58 4.77 -25.93
CA ARG A 38 14.95 5.33 -25.85
C ARG A 38 15.26 6.17 -27.08
N CYS A 39 15.78 7.37 -26.85
CA CYS A 39 16.24 8.25 -27.90
C CYS A 39 17.66 7.84 -28.35
N PRO A 40 17.85 7.44 -29.62
CA PRO A 40 19.18 7.08 -30.13
C PRO A 40 20.12 8.28 -30.29
N GLY A 41 19.59 9.51 -30.32
CA GLY A 41 20.39 10.71 -30.54
C GLY A 41 21.03 11.29 -29.28
N CYS A 42 20.29 11.36 -28.18
CA CYS A 42 20.77 11.94 -26.92
C CYS A 42 20.76 10.97 -25.73
N GLY A 43 20.22 9.76 -25.88
CA GLY A 43 20.17 8.76 -24.82
C GLY A 43 19.00 8.89 -23.85
N GLU A 44 18.11 9.88 -24.02
CA GLU A 44 16.94 10.06 -23.15
C GLU A 44 16.06 8.80 -23.13
N GLU A 45 15.56 8.44 -21.96
CA GLU A 45 14.70 7.28 -21.74
C GLU A 45 13.38 7.67 -21.12
N GLU A 46 12.30 7.10 -21.63
CA GLU A 46 10.95 7.26 -21.09
C GLU A 46 10.39 5.88 -20.77
N VAL A 47 10.00 5.66 -19.51
CA VAL A 47 9.40 4.41 -19.04
C VAL A 47 7.89 4.56 -18.99
N VAL A 48 7.18 3.64 -19.63
CA VAL A 48 5.71 3.69 -19.71
C VAL A 48 5.08 2.85 -18.61
N TYR A 49 4.51 3.52 -17.61
CA TYR A 49 3.72 2.88 -16.55
C TYR A 49 2.25 2.80 -16.95
N ARG A 50 1.85 1.69 -17.59
CA ARG A 50 0.44 1.46 -17.93
C ARG A 50 -0.37 1.11 -16.67
N ARG A 51 -1.59 1.67 -16.54
CA ARG A 51 -2.53 1.34 -15.44
C ARG A 51 -1.90 1.56 -14.06
N PHE A 52 -1.31 2.74 -13.85
CA PHE A 52 -0.55 3.09 -12.65
C PHE A 52 -1.30 2.82 -11.34
N ASP A 53 -2.61 3.07 -11.29
CA ASP A 53 -3.43 2.81 -10.10
C ASP A 53 -3.52 1.32 -9.78
N GLN A 54 -3.68 0.46 -10.79
CA GLN A 54 -3.71 -0.99 -10.62
C GLN A 54 -2.34 -1.52 -10.15
N LEU A 55 -1.25 -0.95 -10.67
CA LEU A 55 0.10 -1.28 -10.21
C LEU A 55 0.26 -0.95 -8.71
N ASN A 56 -0.09 0.26 -8.30
CA ASN A 56 0.03 0.65 -6.89
C ASN A 56 -0.89 -0.18 -5.99
N GLN A 57 -2.11 -0.49 -6.42
CA GLN A 57 -3.01 -1.37 -5.69
C GLN A 57 -2.41 -2.77 -5.50
N ALA A 58 -1.86 -3.37 -6.56
CA ALA A 58 -1.23 -4.69 -6.48
C ALA A 58 -0.04 -4.70 -5.50
N VAL A 59 0.84 -3.70 -5.62
CA VAL A 59 1.99 -3.53 -4.73
C VAL A 59 1.56 -3.34 -3.28
N SER A 60 0.61 -2.43 -3.01
CA SER A 60 0.10 -2.18 -1.65
C SER A 60 -0.48 -3.43 -1.03
N GLN A 61 -1.25 -4.21 -1.80
CA GLN A 61 -1.82 -5.47 -1.33
C GLN A 61 -0.76 -6.53 -1.02
N MET A 62 0.34 -6.59 -1.79
CA MET A 62 1.43 -7.51 -1.50
C MET A 62 2.14 -7.13 -0.20
N ILE A 63 2.52 -5.86 -0.04
CA ILE A 63 3.17 -5.34 1.18
C ILE A 63 2.27 -5.56 2.41
N ALA A 64 0.98 -5.28 2.29
CA ALA A 64 0.03 -5.42 3.40
C ALA A 64 -0.22 -6.88 3.82
N ARG A 65 0.10 -7.86 2.97
CA ARG A 65 -0.02 -9.30 3.25
C ARG A 65 1.29 -9.97 3.65
N ASP A 66 2.43 -9.28 3.49
CA ASP A 66 3.72 -9.82 3.88
C ASP A 66 3.76 -10.16 5.38
N GLU A 67 4.40 -11.26 5.74
CA GLU A 67 4.53 -11.70 7.14
C GLU A 67 5.65 -10.96 7.87
N ALA A 68 6.61 -10.39 7.14
CA ALA A 68 7.69 -9.60 7.71
C ALA A 68 7.19 -8.27 8.30
N GLN A 69 7.91 -7.71 9.27
CA GLN A 69 7.64 -6.37 9.79
C GLN A 69 7.85 -5.31 8.71
N LEU A 70 6.96 -4.33 8.64
CA LEU A 70 7.06 -3.26 7.65
C LEU A 70 8.30 -2.39 7.89
N GLY A 71 9.05 -2.15 6.82
CA GLY A 71 10.13 -1.19 6.76
C GLY A 71 9.65 0.26 6.54
N PRO A 72 10.54 1.25 6.72
CA PRO A 72 10.17 2.67 6.60
C PRO A 72 9.61 3.08 5.22
N GLY A 73 10.16 2.49 4.15
CA GLY A 73 9.72 2.75 2.78
C GLY A 73 8.33 2.19 2.50
N GLU A 74 8.04 1.00 3.03
CA GLU A 74 6.75 0.31 2.90
C GLU A 74 5.66 1.06 3.67
N ILE A 75 5.95 1.48 4.91
CA ILE A 75 5.02 2.29 5.71
C ILE A 75 4.64 3.57 4.95
N ARG A 76 5.63 4.27 4.42
CA ARG A 76 5.41 5.50 3.64
C ARG A 76 4.63 5.22 2.35
N PHE A 77 4.92 4.11 1.68
CA PHE A 77 4.23 3.71 0.46
C PHE A 77 2.74 3.45 0.74
N LEU A 78 2.43 2.62 1.75
CA LEU A 78 1.05 2.31 2.14
C LEU A 78 0.29 3.56 2.58
N ARG A 79 0.91 4.46 3.35
CA ARG A 79 0.29 5.73 3.72
C ARG A 79 -0.08 6.56 2.48
N THR A 80 0.84 6.68 1.54
CA THR A 80 0.64 7.49 0.32
C THR A 80 -0.41 6.85 -0.59
N TYR A 81 -0.44 5.52 -0.66
CA TYR A 81 -1.48 4.77 -1.34
C TYR A 81 -2.88 5.04 -0.76
N LEU A 82 -3.00 5.15 0.56
CA LEU A 82 -4.25 5.54 1.25
C LEU A 82 -4.61 7.04 1.08
N GLY A 83 -3.80 7.83 0.36
CA GLY A 83 -4.03 9.26 0.18
C GLY A 83 -3.78 10.10 1.43
N LEU A 84 -3.14 9.54 2.46
CA LEU A 84 -2.93 10.21 3.74
C LEU A 84 -1.62 11.01 3.78
N SER A 85 -1.66 12.21 4.33
CA SER A 85 -0.46 12.91 4.82
C SER A 85 0.05 12.26 6.12
N GLY A 86 1.31 12.55 6.49
CA GLY A 86 1.89 12.04 7.75
C GLY A 86 1.10 12.45 8.99
N THR A 87 0.55 13.66 9.00
CA THR A 87 -0.28 14.17 10.10
C THR A 87 -1.67 13.53 10.14
N GLN A 88 -2.29 13.27 9.00
CA GLN A 88 -3.56 12.53 8.93
C GLN A 88 -3.38 11.08 9.39
N LEU A 89 -2.30 10.41 8.97
CA LEU A 89 -2.01 9.06 9.48
C LEU A 89 -1.80 9.08 11.00
N ALA A 90 -1.07 10.06 11.52
CA ALA A 90 -0.85 10.20 12.96
C ALA A 90 -2.17 10.35 13.73
N LYS A 91 -3.07 11.21 13.23
CA LYS A 91 -4.40 11.41 13.79
C LYS A 91 -5.26 10.15 13.71
N THR A 92 -5.29 9.48 12.55
CA THR A 92 -6.02 8.22 12.32
C THR A 92 -5.54 7.11 13.27
N MET A 93 -4.24 7.06 13.53
CA MET A 93 -3.61 6.07 14.40
C MET A 93 -3.66 6.45 15.89
N GLY A 94 -4.05 7.68 16.24
CA GLY A 94 -4.00 8.19 17.61
C GLY A 94 -2.58 8.35 18.17
N VAL A 95 -1.60 8.70 17.34
CA VAL A 95 -0.19 8.91 17.74
C VAL A 95 0.29 10.34 17.41
N ALA A 96 1.46 10.72 17.94
CA ALA A 96 2.08 12.00 17.61
C ALA A 96 2.65 12.00 16.17
N PRO A 97 2.63 13.14 15.44
CA PRO A 97 3.20 13.23 14.08
C PRO A 97 4.67 12.81 14.00
N GLU A 98 5.46 13.08 15.05
CA GLU A 98 6.86 12.68 15.14
C GLU A 98 7.03 11.17 15.17
N THR A 99 6.04 10.43 15.71
CA THR A 99 6.05 8.97 15.71
C THR A 99 5.96 8.43 14.28
N VAL A 100 5.06 8.98 13.45
CA VAL A 100 4.96 8.61 12.02
C VAL A 100 6.25 8.98 11.29
N SER A 101 6.82 10.15 11.56
CA SER A 101 8.10 10.57 10.97
C SER A 101 9.23 9.57 11.26
N ARG A 102 9.32 9.07 12.50
CA ARG A 102 10.30 8.05 12.89
C ARG A 102 10.02 6.68 12.26
N TRP A 103 8.75 6.29 12.11
CA TRP A 103 8.39 5.06 11.41
C TRP A 103 8.85 5.08 9.94
N GLU A 104 8.77 6.23 9.27
CA GLU A 104 9.12 6.38 7.86
C GLU A 104 10.57 6.80 7.59
N SER A 105 11.34 7.09 8.63
CA SER A 105 12.73 7.52 8.49
C SER A 105 13.66 6.31 8.33
N LYS A 106 14.52 6.32 7.30
CA LYS A 106 15.61 5.34 7.18
C LYS A 106 16.78 5.63 8.13
N SER A 107 16.98 6.90 8.51
CA SER A 107 18.15 7.35 9.28
C SER A 107 17.92 7.35 10.79
N ALA A 108 16.67 7.53 11.22
CA ALA A 108 16.27 7.52 12.63
C ALA A 108 15.01 6.66 12.78
N SER A 109 15.11 5.40 12.34
CA SER A 109 13.97 4.49 12.29
C SER A 109 13.55 4.06 13.69
N GLN A 110 12.25 4.09 13.93
CA GLN A 110 11.62 3.40 15.04
C GLN A 110 10.69 2.35 14.44
N SER A 111 10.74 1.11 14.92
CA SER A 111 9.80 0.08 14.45
C SER A 111 8.36 0.47 14.81
N MET A 112 7.45 0.19 13.89
CA MET A 112 6.03 0.33 14.15
C MET A 112 5.60 -0.76 15.14
N GLY A 113 4.79 -0.40 16.14
CA GLY A 113 4.22 -1.39 17.05
C GLY A 113 3.23 -2.30 16.33
N THR A 114 3.16 -3.58 16.71
CA THR A 114 2.35 -4.60 16.04
C THR A 114 0.87 -4.23 15.86
N VAL A 115 0.28 -3.50 16.82
CA VAL A 115 -1.12 -3.04 16.72
C VAL A 115 -1.28 -1.99 15.61
N ALA A 116 -0.42 -0.98 15.59
CA ALA A 116 -0.44 0.06 14.56
C ALA A 116 -0.16 -0.51 13.17
N GLU A 117 0.78 -1.47 13.07
CA GLU A 117 1.11 -2.12 11.81
C GLU A 117 -0.07 -2.94 11.27
N ARG A 118 -0.74 -3.72 12.12
CA ARG A 118 -1.95 -4.47 11.74
C ARG A 118 -3.08 -3.54 11.32
N LEU A 119 -3.27 -2.40 11.99
CA LEU A 119 -4.26 -1.41 11.60
C LEU A 119 -3.93 -0.82 10.22
N LEU A 120 -2.67 -0.46 9.96
CA LEU A 120 -2.24 0.05 8.64
C LEU A 120 -2.52 -0.96 7.53
N ARG A 121 -2.19 -2.23 7.76
CA ARG A 121 -2.47 -3.32 6.81
C ARG A 121 -3.96 -3.50 6.57
N LEU A 122 -4.79 -3.47 7.62
CA LEU A 122 -6.24 -3.60 7.49
C LEU A 122 -6.86 -2.45 6.71
N MET A 123 -6.41 -1.20 6.94
CA MET A 123 -6.89 -0.05 6.16
C MET A 123 -6.65 -0.23 4.66
N VAL A 124 -5.48 -0.77 4.28
CA VAL A 124 -5.13 -1.06 2.88
C VAL A 124 -5.97 -2.20 2.31
N LEU A 125 -6.18 -3.27 3.09
CA LEU A 125 -6.88 -4.47 2.61
C LEU A 125 -8.40 -4.31 2.55
N MET A 126 -8.98 -3.43 3.37
CA MET A 126 -10.42 -3.22 3.49
C MET A 126 -10.91 -1.93 2.83
N ASP A 127 -10.01 -1.12 2.26
CA ASP A 127 -10.34 0.18 1.66
C ASP A 127 -11.17 1.06 2.61
N VAL A 128 -10.68 1.20 3.84
CA VAL A 128 -11.42 1.87 4.92
C VAL A 128 -11.50 3.36 4.67
N ASP A 129 -12.70 3.95 4.85
CA ASP A 129 -12.84 5.40 4.97
C ASP A 129 -12.16 5.90 6.25
N THR A 130 -10.94 6.41 6.07
CA THR A 130 -10.09 6.92 7.14
C THR A 130 -10.63 8.20 7.76
N GLY A 131 -11.48 8.96 7.05
CA GLY A 131 -12.07 10.19 7.57
C GLY A 131 -12.99 9.93 8.77
N ALA A 132 -13.75 8.84 8.75
CA ALA A 132 -14.57 8.42 9.87
C ALA A 132 -13.70 8.11 11.11
N LEU A 133 -12.61 7.36 10.93
CA LEU A 133 -11.69 6.96 12.01
C LEU A 133 -11.07 8.17 12.72
N GLU A 134 -10.75 9.24 12.00
CA GLU A 134 -10.17 10.45 12.59
C GLU A 134 -11.08 11.16 13.61
N THR A 135 -12.40 10.93 13.52
CA THR A 135 -13.39 11.58 14.40
C THR A 135 -13.79 10.70 15.59
N MET A 136 -13.53 9.39 15.50
CA MET A 136 -13.86 8.42 16.53
C MET A 136 -12.94 8.56 17.75
N ALA A 137 -13.49 8.28 18.94
CA ALA A 137 -12.76 8.31 20.22
C ALA A 137 -12.03 9.64 20.52
N THR A 138 -12.48 10.76 19.94
CA THR A 138 -11.90 12.10 20.17
C THR A 138 -12.42 12.79 21.43
N LYS A 139 -13.54 12.32 21.99
CA LYS A 139 -14.13 12.85 23.22
C LYS A 139 -13.65 12.07 24.43
N ASP A 140 -13.40 12.77 25.53
CA ASP A 140 -13.03 12.13 26.79
C ASP A 140 -14.19 11.27 27.31
N ARG A 141 -13.86 10.18 28.00
CA ARG A 141 -14.87 9.27 28.58
C ARG A 141 -15.76 10.00 29.57
N ASP A 142 -15.20 10.96 30.31
CA ASP A 142 -15.94 11.75 31.29
C ASP A 142 -16.89 12.77 30.63
N GLN A 143 -16.69 13.04 29.34
CA GLN A 143 -17.58 13.85 28.49
C GLN A 143 -18.59 13.00 27.72
N HIS A 144 -18.54 11.68 27.86
CA HIS A 144 -19.40 10.73 27.15
C HIS A 144 -20.55 10.27 28.05
N GLU A 145 -21.73 10.85 27.85
CA GLU A 145 -22.96 10.29 28.42
C GLU A 145 -23.23 8.91 27.82
N GLN A 146 -23.71 7.97 28.64
CA GLN A 146 -24.01 6.62 28.18
C GLN A 146 -25.01 6.66 27.02
N LEU A 147 -24.64 6.05 25.88
CA LEU A 147 -25.49 6.00 24.69
C LEU A 147 -26.83 5.33 25.04
N ARG A 148 -27.93 6.10 24.92
CA ARG A 148 -29.29 5.57 25.00
C ARG A 148 -29.74 5.09 23.63
N LEU A 149 -29.42 3.84 23.32
CA LEU A 149 -29.81 3.22 22.06
C LEU A 149 -31.26 2.75 22.13
N ARG A 150 -32.05 3.05 21.09
CA ARG A 150 -33.43 2.58 20.95
C ARG A 150 -33.55 1.84 19.63
N PHE A 151 -34.14 0.64 19.66
CA PHE A 151 -34.36 -0.19 18.50
C PHE A 151 -35.83 -0.60 18.43
N ARG A 152 -36.32 -0.85 17.21
CA ARG A 152 -37.63 -1.44 16.95
C ARG A 152 -37.48 -2.61 15.99
N GLU A 153 -38.38 -3.57 16.07
CA GLU A 153 -38.46 -4.67 15.11
C GLU A 153 -39.30 -4.23 13.89
N SER A 154 -38.77 -4.41 12.68
CA SER A 154 -39.45 -4.16 11.40
C SER A 154 -39.00 -5.22 10.41
N ASP A 155 -39.94 -5.89 9.73
CA ASP A 155 -39.65 -6.94 8.74
C ASP A 155 -38.64 -8.00 9.22
N GLN A 156 -38.82 -8.48 10.46
CA GLN A 156 -37.92 -9.45 11.11
C GLN A 156 -36.46 -8.97 11.25
N LYS A 157 -36.23 -7.66 11.20
CA LYS A 157 -34.93 -7.01 11.42
C LYS A 157 -35.03 -6.00 12.56
N TRP A 158 -33.94 -5.87 13.33
CA TRP A 158 -33.79 -4.78 14.30
C TRP A 158 -33.32 -3.53 13.59
N VAL A 159 -34.10 -2.45 13.69
CA VAL A 159 -33.75 -1.15 13.10
C VAL A 159 -33.64 -0.09 14.21
N PRO A 160 -32.73 0.89 14.10
CA PRO A 160 -32.67 2.01 15.04
C PRO A 160 -34.01 2.76 15.06
N ALA A 161 -34.56 2.99 16.25
CA ALA A 161 -35.87 3.64 16.41
C ALA A 161 -35.81 5.17 16.18
N ASN A 162 -34.62 5.73 15.98
CA ASN A 162 -34.33 7.16 15.84
C ASN A 162 -34.07 7.60 14.38
N GLU A 163 -34.12 6.70 13.39
CA GLU A 163 -33.94 7.05 11.96
C GLU A 163 -35.13 7.83 11.38
N ALA A 164 -36.30 7.84 12.04
CA ALA A 164 -37.50 8.54 11.56
C ALA A 164 -37.40 10.09 11.61
N GLU A 165 -36.32 10.67 12.12
CA GLU A 165 -36.09 12.12 12.12
C GLU A 165 -35.03 12.60 11.10
N SER A 166 -34.22 11.71 10.50
CA SER A 166 -33.15 12.11 9.57
C SER A 166 -33.54 12.12 8.09
N GLU A 167 -34.71 11.59 7.71
CA GLU A 167 -35.22 11.68 6.32
C GLU A 167 -35.64 13.10 5.89
N ARG A 168 -35.56 14.12 6.76
CA ARG A 168 -35.86 15.52 6.40
C ARG A 168 -34.67 16.33 5.87
N VAL A 169 -33.48 15.72 5.76
CA VAL A 169 -32.33 16.32 5.07
C VAL A 169 -31.71 15.28 4.13
N MET A 170 -32.42 14.94 3.05
CA MET A 170 -31.80 14.38 1.85
C MET A 170 -31.97 15.37 0.71
N ASP A 171 -30.85 15.96 0.29
CA ASP A 171 -30.66 16.54 -1.03
C ASP A 171 -30.67 15.38 -2.05
N PRO A 172 -31.39 15.45 -3.19
CA PRO A 172 -31.72 14.27 -3.99
C PRO A 172 -30.58 13.65 -4.82
N ASP A 173 -29.32 14.04 -4.66
CA ASP A 173 -28.27 13.76 -5.65
C ASP A 173 -27.32 12.58 -5.34
N PHE A 174 -27.65 11.72 -4.37
CA PHE A 174 -26.80 10.60 -3.93
C PHE A 174 -27.41 9.20 -4.20
N SER A 175 -28.01 8.99 -5.38
CA SER A 175 -28.65 7.71 -5.72
C SER A 175 -27.84 6.77 -6.65
N GLU A 176 -26.52 6.91 -6.78
CA GLU A 176 -25.73 6.00 -7.63
C GLU A 176 -24.38 5.56 -7.01
N ILE A 177 -24.42 4.87 -5.87
CA ILE A 177 -23.33 3.95 -5.52
C ILE A 177 -23.93 2.57 -5.23
N ASP A 178 -24.11 1.81 -6.31
CA ASP A 178 -24.27 0.35 -6.28
C ASP A 178 -23.01 -0.29 -5.69
N ILE A 179 -23.00 -0.55 -4.38
CA ILE A 179 -22.02 -1.45 -3.77
C ILE A 179 -22.54 -2.89 -3.93
N GLN A 180 -22.32 -3.47 -5.10
CA GLN A 180 -22.33 -4.93 -5.26
C GLN A 180 -21.08 -5.52 -4.59
N ILE A 181 -21.15 -5.80 -3.29
CA ILE A 181 -20.24 -6.79 -2.67
C ILE A 181 -20.96 -8.13 -2.68
N ALA A 182 -20.75 -8.86 -3.77
CA ALA A 182 -20.92 -10.30 -3.84
C ALA A 182 -19.56 -10.92 -4.22
N VAL A 183 -19.34 -12.17 -3.81
CA VAL A 183 -18.16 -13.05 -4.06
C VAL A 183 -17.04 -12.81 -3.00
N MET A 184 -16.71 -13.70 -2.06
CA MET A 184 -16.76 -15.16 -2.00
C MET A 184 -17.18 -15.69 -0.60
N SER A 185 -18.35 -16.32 -0.55
CA SER A 185 -18.64 -17.40 0.39
C SER A 185 -18.28 -18.71 -0.32
N SER A 186 -17.04 -19.19 -0.15
CA SER A 186 -16.64 -20.59 -0.37
C SER A 186 -15.13 -20.76 -0.16
N TYR A 187 -14.65 -20.90 1.08
CA TYR A 187 -13.36 -21.56 1.36
C TYR A 187 -13.24 -21.96 2.85
N VAL A 188 -14.26 -22.63 3.39
CA VAL A 188 -14.11 -23.44 4.62
C VAL A 188 -14.92 -24.73 4.45
N ALA A 189 -14.44 -25.60 3.56
CA ALA A 189 -14.78 -27.02 3.56
C ALA A 189 -13.68 -27.78 2.80
N GLY A 190 -12.89 -28.59 3.53
CA GLY A 190 -12.05 -29.61 2.91
C GLY A 190 -10.54 -29.46 3.12
N ILE A 191 -10.07 -29.79 4.31
CA ILE A 191 -8.76 -30.45 4.46
C ILE A 191 -8.94 -31.68 5.36
N GLY A 192 -9.38 -32.76 4.72
CA GLY A 192 -9.23 -34.12 5.20
C GLY A 192 -8.22 -34.86 4.31
N SER A 193 -7.14 -35.32 4.95
CA SER A 193 -6.29 -36.47 4.60
C SER A 193 -5.66 -36.62 3.21
N ALA A 194 -4.32 -36.67 3.25
CA ALA A 194 -3.42 -37.66 2.63
C ALA A 194 -3.30 -37.73 1.09
N GLY A 195 -2.07 -37.52 0.61
CA GLY A 195 -1.64 -37.96 -0.72
C GLY A 195 -0.38 -37.24 -1.23
N SER A 196 0.80 -37.74 -0.87
CA SER A 196 2.04 -37.53 -1.65
C SER A 196 1.90 -38.28 -2.99
N PRO A 197 2.42 -37.76 -4.12
CA PRO A 197 3.79 -38.12 -4.50
C PRO A 197 4.61 -37.01 -5.19
N ALA A 198 5.89 -36.98 -4.84
CA ALA A 198 7.08 -36.95 -5.71
C ALA A 198 7.19 -35.97 -6.91
N GLN A 199 8.30 -35.19 -6.83
CA GLN A 199 9.25 -34.84 -7.90
C GLN A 199 8.89 -33.73 -8.90
N SER A 200 9.48 -32.54 -8.70
CA SER A 200 10.20 -31.85 -9.78
C SER A 200 11.36 -31.04 -9.19
N GLU A 201 12.52 -31.42 -9.68
CA GLU A 201 13.87 -30.99 -9.38
C GLU A 201 14.18 -29.68 -10.10
N TYR A 202 14.58 -28.63 -9.37
CA TYR A 202 15.37 -27.53 -9.93
C TYR A 202 16.41 -27.07 -8.89
N LEU A 203 17.50 -27.84 -8.84
CA LEU A 203 18.81 -27.37 -8.40
C LEU A 203 19.49 -26.71 -9.60
N VAL A 204 19.71 -25.40 -9.57
CA VAL A 204 20.96 -24.79 -10.07
C VAL A 204 21.28 -23.55 -9.24
N ARG A 205 22.18 -23.71 -8.27
CA ARG A 205 23.09 -22.64 -7.82
C ARG A 205 24.17 -22.46 -8.89
N PRO A 206 24.73 -21.24 -9.02
CA PRO A 206 26.16 -21.15 -8.80
C PRO A 206 26.53 -20.02 -7.85
N GLU A 207 27.25 -20.40 -6.80
CA GLU A 207 28.11 -19.52 -6.00
C GLU A 207 29.25 -18.99 -6.88
N LYS A 208 29.53 -17.68 -6.80
CA LYS A 208 30.86 -17.14 -7.09
C LYS A 208 31.25 -16.04 -6.10
N ALA A 209 32.16 -16.43 -5.21
CA ALA A 209 33.37 -15.72 -4.79
C ALA A 209 33.26 -14.22 -4.44
N ILE A 210 33.06 -13.95 -3.15
CA ILE A 210 33.52 -12.70 -2.53
C ILE A 210 35.02 -12.89 -2.25
N GLY A 211 35.85 -12.27 -3.10
CA GLY A 211 37.27 -12.13 -2.84
C GLY A 211 37.51 -11.18 -1.66
N ARG A 212 38.31 -11.65 -0.69
CA ARG A 212 38.90 -10.80 0.34
C ARG A 212 39.85 -9.82 -0.33
N GLY A 213 39.58 -8.54 -0.14
CA GLY A 213 40.47 -7.43 -0.47
C GLY A 213 40.85 -6.75 0.83
N ASP A 214 42.06 -7.05 1.27
CA ASP A 214 42.68 -6.54 2.48
C ASP A 214 43.10 -5.08 2.19
N GLY A 215 42.54 -4.12 2.94
CA GLY A 215 42.80 -2.70 2.75
C GLY A 215 42.71 -1.97 4.07
N THR A 216 43.85 -1.78 4.69
CA THR A 216 44.11 -1.03 5.92
C THR A 216 43.63 0.42 5.79
N TYR A 217 42.84 0.89 6.76
CA TYR A 217 42.69 2.33 7.07
C TYR A 217 43.29 2.55 8.46
N GLU A 218 44.59 2.81 8.47
CA GLU A 218 45.25 3.52 9.57
C GLU A 218 45.00 5.02 9.47
N ALA A 219 45.10 5.65 10.64
CA ALA A 219 44.74 7.00 11.00
C ALA A 219 45.33 8.11 10.13
N ASP A 220 44.61 9.25 10.08
CA ASP A 220 45.23 10.56 10.27
C ASP A 220 44.25 11.54 10.93
N LEU A 221 44.56 11.83 12.20
CA LEU A 221 44.16 13.02 12.93
C LEU A 221 45.20 14.10 12.62
N ALA A 222 44.81 15.23 12.02
CA ALA A 222 45.38 16.54 12.32
C ALA A 222 44.69 17.67 11.53
N ALA A 223 44.46 18.77 12.26
CA ALA A 223 44.04 20.13 11.87
C ALA A 223 42.53 20.42 11.89
#